data_AF-A0A453TCC7-F1
#
_entry.id   AF-A0A453TCC7-F1
#
_cell.length_a   1.000
_cell.length_b   1.000
_cell.length_c   1.000
_cell.angle_alpha   90.00
_cell.angle_beta   90.00
_cell.angle_gamma   90.00
#
_symmetry.space_group_name_H-M   'P 1'
#
loop_
_entity.id
_entity.type
_entity.pdbx_description
1 polymer ?
#
loop_
_entity_poly.entity_id
_entity_poly.type
_entity_poly.pdbx_seq_one_letter_code
_entity_poly.pdbx_strand_id
1 'polypeptide(L)'
;EQEEEFIIRHKNVQEVRETVKAVAGEEPSEAERAVEMRKVRREIVDLHGEMVLLLNYSAVNYTGLAKILKKYDKRTGRLLRLPFIEEVLKQPFYTTELMSRLVRECEETMAAVFASDNSGDQWTRKCCTDTGMAPMAPEQGILRNTVAALVAMRELRSGSSTYGHFSLPPLAKETEHGLLLSIQVADLVQSEAHGIVRVV
;
A
#
# COMPACT_ATOMS: atom_id res chain seq x y z
N GLU A 1 -3.84 6.87 -14.68
CA GLU A 1 -4.59 8.02 -14.14
C GLU A 1 -4.34 8.20 -12.64
N GLN A 2 -4.77 7.30 -11.74
CA GLN A 2 -4.55 7.47 -10.28
C GLN A 2 -3.07 7.57 -9.86
N GLU A 3 -2.18 6.85 -10.55
CA GLU A 3 -0.74 6.92 -10.26
C GLU A 3 -0.14 8.31 -10.47
N GLU A 4 -0.56 9.03 -11.52
CA GLU A 4 -0.08 10.39 -11.79
C GLU A 4 -0.54 11.37 -10.73
N GLU A 5 -1.79 11.21 -10.27
CA GLU A 5 -2.34 12.01 -9.17
C GLU A 5 -1.54 11.82 -7.87
N PHE A 6 -1.17 10.58 -7.54
CA PHE A 6 -0.36 10.30 -6.35
C PHE A 6 1.05 10.88 -6.45
N ILE A 7 1.67 10.88 -7.64
CA ILE A 7 2.97 11.53 -7.84
C ILE A 7 2.88 13.04 -7.57
N ILE A 8 1.82 13.68 -8.09
CA ILE A 8 1.62 15.13 -7.92
C ILE A 8 1.37 15.44 -6.43
N ARG A 9 0.47 14.71 -5.79
CA ARG A 9 0.15 14.90 -4.37
C ARG A 9 1.34 14.65 -3.46
N HIS A 10 2.12 13.60 -3.72
CA HIS A 10 3.35 13.33 -2.96
C HIS A 10 4.32 14.51 -3.03
N LYS A 11 4.56 15.07 -4.23
CA LYS A 11 5.42 16.24 -4.42
C LYS A 11 4.91 17.47 -3.67
N ASN A 12 3.61 17.76 -3.78
CA ASN A 12 2.99 18.91 -3.11
C ASN A 12 3.12 18.80 -1.59
N VAL A 13 2.87 17.61 -1.03
CA VAL A 13 3.00 17.36 0.41
C VAL A 13 4.43 17.56 0.91
N GLN A 14 5.43 17.12 0.13
CA GLN A 14 6.84 17.35 0.46
C GLN A 14 7.20 18.84 0.43
N GLU A 15 6.72 19.60 -0.56
CA GLU A 15 6.95 21.04 -0.66
C GLU A 15 6.32 21.81 0.51
N VAL A 16 5.06 21.53 0.85
CA VAL A 16 4.39 22.14 2.00
C VAL A 16 5.12 21.80 3.31
N ARG A 17 5.60 20.57 3.46
CA ARG A 17 6.40 20.17 4.64
C ARG A 17 7.70 20.96 4.76
N GLU A 18 8.44 21.11 3.67
CA GLU A 18 9.71 21.86 3.66
C GLU A 18 9.47 23.36 3.95
N THR A 19 8.44 23.97 3.37
CA THR A 19 8.07 25.36 3.66
C THR A 19 7.68 25.57 5.13
N VAL A 20 6.86 24.69 5.71
CA VAL A 20 6.48 24.75 7.14
C VAL A 20 7.70 24.63 8.06
N LYS A 21 8.73 23.88 7.66
CA LYS A 21 10.00 23.79 8.41
C LYS A 21 10.89 25.02 8.25
N ALA A 22 10.92 25.62 7.05
CA ALA A 22 11.82 26.72 6.71
C ALA A 22 11.42 28.07 7.34
N VAL A 23 10.14 28.27 7.69
CA VAL A 23 9.61 29.52 8.26
C VAL A 23 10.03 29.74 9.75
N ALA A 24 11.18 29.19 10.16
CA ALA A 24 11.77 29.38 11.49
C ALA A 24 12.35 30.79 11.76
N GLY A 25 12.03 31.79 10.92
CA GLY A 25 12.69 33.11 10.94
C GLY A 25 11.78 34.35 10.89
N GLU A 26 10.52 34.25 10.44
CA GLU A 26 9.56 35.36 10.42
C GLU A 26 8.17 34.80 10.78
N GLU A 27 7.70 35.08 12.00
CA GLU A 27 6.82 34.17 12.76
C GLU A 27 5.31 34.27 12.45
N PRO A 28 4.68 33.26 11.81
CA PRO A 28 3.39 32.78 12.23
C PRO A 28 3.48 32.26 13.67
N SER A 29 2.41 32.40 14.46
CA SER A 29 2.39 31.90 15.85
C SER A 29 2.79 30.42 15.88
N GLU A 30 3.54 29.97 16.90
CA GLU A 30 3.87 28.56 17.12
C GLU A 30 2.63 27.64 16.97
N ALA A 31 1.46 28.15 17.38
CA ALA A 31 0.17 27.48 17.20
C ALA A 31 -0.23 27.27 15.73
N GLU A 32 0.01 28.25 14.86
CA GLU A 32 -0.28 28.17 13.42
C GLU A 32 0.65 27.17 12.73
N ARG A 33 1.95 27.15 13.09
CA ARG A 33 2.90 26.15 12.59
C ARG A 33 2.51 24.73 13.01
N ALA A 34 2.05 24.57 14.24
CA ALA A 34 1.55 23.28 14.73
C ALA A 34 0.27 22.84 14.01
N VAL A 35 -0.63 23.76 13.68
CA VAL A 35 -1.85 23.45 12.90
C VAL A 35 -1.49 22.98 11.49
N GLU A 36 -0.59 23.67 10.79
CA GLU A 36 -0.18 23.29 9.44
C GLU A 36 0.57 21.95 9.44
N MET A 37 1.45 21.72 10.42
CA MET A 37 2.13 20.43 10.59
C MET A 37 1.13 19.28 10.82
N ARG A 38 0.06 19.49 11.60
CA ARG A 38 -1.00 18.49 11.77
C ARG A 38 -1.74 18.20 10.46
N LYS A 39 -1.93 19.20 9.60
CA LYS A 39 -2.56 19.02 8.28
C LYS A 39 -1.66 18.21 7.36
N VAL A 40 -0.37 18.53 7.30
CA VAL A 40 0.65 17.75 6.56
C VAL A 40 0.65 16.30 7.01
N ARG A 41 0.64 16.04 8.33
CA ARG A 41 0.58 14.67 8.87
C ARG A 41 -0.64 13.89 8.40
N ARG A 42 -1.83 14.50 8.46
CA ARG A 42 -3.06 13.86 7.99
C ARG A 42 -2.96 13.52 6.51
N GLU A 43 -2.53 14.48 5.69
CA GLU A 43 -2.42 14.29 4.25
C GLU A 43 -1.43 13.19 3.85
N ILE A 44 -0.29 13.07 4.57
CA ILE A 44 0.67 11.96 4.36
C ILE A 44 0.01 10.61 4.68
N VAL A 45 -0.72 10.51 5.80
CA VAL A 45 -1.38 9.26 6.21
C VAL A 45 -2.45 8.84 5.22
N ASP A 46 -3.27 9.77 4.76
CA ASP A 46 -4.34 9.50 3.78
C ASP A 46 -3.74 9.11 2.42
N LEU A 47 -2.75 9.86 1.94
CA LEU A 47 -2.04 9.56 0.69
C LEU A 47 -1.40 8.16 0.74
N HIS A 48 -0.73 7.82 1.85
CA HIS A 48 -0.18 6.49 2.07
C HIS A 48 -1.28 5.41 2.02
N GLY A 49 -2.40 5.62 2.72
CA GLY A 49 -3.52 4.69 2.75
C GLY A 49 -4.12 4.44 1.36
N GLU A 50 -4.29 5.49 0.56
CA GLU A 50 -4.80 5.41 -0.82
C GLU A 50 -3.84 4.65 -1.75
N MET A 51 -2.53 4.91 -1.65
CA MET A 51 -1.53 4.17 -2.43
C MET A 51 -1.48 2.68 -2.05
N VAL A 52 -1.60 2.36 -0.75
CA VAL A 52 -1.70 0.96 -0.29
C VAL A 52 -2.94 0.28 -0.86
N LEU A 53 -4.07 0.98 -0.91
CA LEU A 53 -5.31 0.47 -1.52
C LEU A 53 -5.14 0.20 -3.02
N LEU A 54 -4.41 1.05 -3.73
CA LEU A 54 -4.11 0.83 -5.15
C LEU A 54 -3.19 -0.39 -5.37
N LEU A 55 -2.15 -0.54 -4.54
CA LEU A 55 -1.29 -1.73 -4.57
C LEU A 55 -2.09 -3.01 -4.30
N ASN A 56 -3.01 -2.96 -3.33
CA ASN A 56 -3.91 -4.06 -3.01
C ASN A 56 -4.84 -4.40 -4.19
N TYR A 57 -5.41 -3.39 -4.85
CA TYR A 57 -6.24 -3.58 -6.04
C TYR A 57 -5.47 -4.34 -7.12
N SER A 58 -4.23 -3.93 -7.42
CA SER A 58 -3.38 -4.61 -8.40
C SER A 58 -3.17 -6.09 -8.02
N ALA A 59 -2.78 -6.36 -6.78
CA ALA A 59 -2.48 -7.70 -6.29
C ALA A 59 -3.71 -8.64 -6.34
N VAL A 60 -4.88 -8.15 -5.91
CA VAL A 60 -6.13 -8.94 -5.93
C VAL A 60 -6.56 -9.24 -7.37
N ASN A 61 -6.50 -8.27 -8.27
CA ASN A 61 -6.86 -8.47 -9.68
C ASN A 61 -5.94 -9.45 -10.38
N TYR A 62 -4.62 -9.33 -10.20
CA TYR A 62 -3.67 -10.30 -10.72
C TYR A 62 -3.96 -11.71 -10.19
N THR A 63 -4.22 -11.84 -8.89
CA THR A 63 -4.56 -13.12 -8.27
C THR A 63 -5.83 -13.72 -8.88
N GLY A 64 -6.86 -12.90 -9.12
CA GLY A 64 -8.09 -13.30 -9.82
C GLY A 64 -7.81 -13.82 -11.23
N LEU A 65 -7.03 -13.08 -12.01
CA LEU A 65 -6.60 -13.47 -13.37
C LEU A 65 -5.83 -14.79 -13.37
N ALA A 66 -4.82 -14.93 -12.51
CA ALA A 66 -4.04 -16.16 -12.41
C ALA A 66 -4.91 -17.37 -12.02
N LYS A 67 -5.91 -17.17 -11.14
CA LYS A 67 -6.84 -18.22 -10.72
C LYS A 67 -7.83 -18.61 -11.82
N ILE A 68 -8.37 -17.66 -12.58
CA ILE A 68 -9.31 -17.98 -13.68
C ILE A 68 -8.60 -18.68 -14.84
N LEU A 69 -7.38 -18.24 -15.18
CA LEU A 69 -6.55 -18.90 -16.18
C LEU A 69 -6.19 -20.33 -15.76
N LYS A 70 -5.79 -20.54 -14.50
CA LYS A 70 -5.55 -21.88 -13.95
C LYS A 70 -6.80 -22.77 -14.06
N LYS A 71 -7.99 -22.21 -13.82
CA LYS A 71 -9.25 -22.96 -13.91
C LYS A 71 -9.58 -23.32 -15.36
N TYR A 72 -9.36 -22.42 -16.30
CA TYR A 72 -9.56 -22.65 -17.72
C TYR A 72 -8.66 -23.78 -18.24
N ASP A 73 -7.35 -23.70 -17.97
CA ASP A 73 -6.38 -24.73 -18.38
C ASP A 73 -6.77 -26.11 -17.81
N LYS A 74 -7.13 -26.17 -16.52
CA LYS A 74 -7.57 -27.42 -15.88
C LYS A 74 -8.84 -28.01 -16.49
N ARG A 75 -9.81 -27.20 -16.91
CA ARG A 75 -11.08 -27.68 -17.47
C ARG A 75 -10.98 -28.08 -18.93
N THR A 76 -10.11 -27.42 -19.68
CA THR A 76 -10.04 -27.56 -21.15
C THR A 76 -8.85 -28.39 -21.62
N GLY A 77 -7.84 -28.59 -20.77
CA GLY A 77 -6.57 -29.19 -21.15
C GLY A 77 -5.69 -28.30 -22.04
N ARG A 78 -6.09 -27.04 -22.30
CA ARG A 78 -5.31 -26.06 -23.04
C ARG A 78 -4.31 -25.36 -22.11
N LEU A 79 -3.27 -24.76 -22.68
CA LEU A 79 -2.23 -24.03 -21.95
C LEU A 79 -2.28 -22.53 -22.30
N LEU A 80 -3.32 -21.84 -21.83
CA LEU A 80 -3.52 -20.41 -22.10
C LEU A 80 -2.89 -19.53 -21.03
N ARG A 81 -2.66 -20.06 -19.82
CA ARG A 81 -2.16 -19.27 -18.70
C ARG A 81 -0.86 -18.54 -19.01
N LEU A 82 0.17 -19.25 -19.49
CA LEU A 82 1.50 -18.68 -19.67
C LEU A 82 1.51 -17.47 -20.63
N PRO A 83 1.03 -17.58 -21.88
CA PRO A 83 1.05 -16.44 -22.80
C PRO A 83 0.19 -15.27 -22.31
N PHE A 84 -0.87 -15.53 -21.55
CA PHE A 84 -1.72 -14.47 -21.02
C PHE A 84 -1.09 -13.75 -19.82
N ILE A 85 -0.38 -14.48 -18.95
CA ILE A 85 0.33 -13.88 -17.82
C ILE A 85 1.46 -12.98 -18.33
N GLU A 86 2.25 -13.40 -19.32
CA GLU A 86 3.31 -12.56 -19.91
C GLU A 86 2.78 -11.20 -20.39
N GLU A 87 1.60 -11.18 -21.00
CA GLU A 87 0.96 -9.94 -21.44
C GLU A 87 0.42 -9.09 -20.28
N VAL A 88 -0.14 -9.73 -19.25
CA VAL A 88 -0.62 -9.05 -18.03
C VAL A 88 0.51 -8.35 -17.29
N LEU A 89 1.70 -8.96 -17.21
CA LEU A 89 2.86 -8.37 -16.52
C LEU A 89 3.32 -7.04 -17.13
N LYS A 90 2.97 -6.79 -18.41
CA LYS A 90 3.29 -5.55 -19.12
C LYS A 90 2.20 -4.48 -18.97
N GLN A 91 1.06 -4.81 -18.38
CA GLN A 91 -0.06 -3.88 -18.29
C GLN A 91 0.17 -2.84 -17.17
N PRO A 92 -0.28 -1.58 -17.37
CA PRO A 92 -0.07 -0.50 -16.40
C PRO A 92 -0.62 -0.79 -15.00
N PHE A 93 -1.70 -1.57 -14.89
CA PHE A 93 -2.28 -1.90 -13.58
C PHE A 93 -1.37 -2.83 -12.75
N TYR A 94 -0.40 -3.50 -13.38
CA TYR A 94 0.53 -4.43 -12.72
C TYR A 94 1.93 -3.83 -12.55
N THR A 95 2.27 -2.74 -13.24
CA THR A 95 3.56 -2.05 -13.11
C THR A 95 3.62 -1.19 -11.84
N THR A 96 3.68 -1.82 -10.66
CA THR A 96 3.51 -1.16 -9.36
C THR A 96 4.82 -0.67 -8.72
N GLU A 97 5.94 -0.70 -9.44
CA GLU A 97 7.27 -0.41 -8.88
C GLU A 97 7.39 1.04 -8.37
N LEU A 98 6.91 2.01 -9.16
CA LEU A 98 6.92 3.41 -8.75
C LEU A 98 6.03 3.63 -7.53
N MET A 99 4.81 3.08 -7.53
CA MET A 99 3.89 3.15 -6.40
C MET A 99 4.53 2.59 -5.11
N SER A 100 5.22 1.46 -5.23
CA SER A 100 5.89 0.81 -4.09
C SER A 100 7.01 1.67 -3.50
N ARG A 101 7.72 2.42 -4.35
CA ARG A 101 8.72 3.41 -3.90
C ARG A 101 8.08 4.60 -3.20
N LEU A 102 7.03 5.19 -3.79
CA LEU A 102 6.33 6.33 -3.18
C LEU A 102 5.73 5.99 -1.81
N VAL A 103 5.21 4.76 -1.64
CA VAL A 103 4.72 4.30 -0.33
C VAL A 103 5.85 4.27 0.71
N ARG A 104 7.04 3.77 0.35
CA ARG A 104 8.21 3.78 1.25
C ARG A 104 8.64 5.20 1.61
N GLU A 105 8.70 6.09 0.62
CA GLU A 105 9.02 7.50 0.86
C GLU A 105 8.01 8.15 1.83
N CYS A 106 6.72 7.79 1.73
CA CYS A 106 5.71 8.19 2.69
C CYS A 106 5.95 7.60 4.09
N GLU A 107 6.30 6.31 4.20
CA GLU A 107 6.63 5.66 5.49
C GLU A 107 7.82 6.36 6.18
N GLU A 108 8.88 6.66 5.44
CA GLU A 108 10.05 7.41 5.93
C GLU A 108 9.68 8.83 6.36
N THR A 109 8.84 9.50 5.56
CA THR A 109 8.37 10.86 5.87
C THR A 109 7.50 10.87 7.12
N MET A 110 6.61 9.90 7.29
CA MET A 110 5.84 9.71 8.52
C MET A 110 6.77 9.54 9.72
N ALA A 111 7.73 8.60 9.65
CA ALA A 111 8.69 8.38 10.72
C ALA A 111 9.40 9.67 11.15
N ALA A 112 9.87 10.47 10.18
CA ALA A 112 10.53 11.75 10.44
C ALA A 112 9.59 12.80 11.08
N VAL A 113 8.34 12.89 10.60
CA VAL A 113 7.40 13.93 11.02
C VAL A 113 6.74 13.61 12.37
N PHE A 114 6.54 12.33 12.70
CA PHE A 114 5.98 11.89 13.98
C PHE A 114 7.05 11.80 15.08
N ALA A 115 8.32 11.56 14.76
CA ALA A 115 9.40 11.58 15.75
C ALA A 115 9.62 12.96 16.40
N SER A 116 9.30 14.04 15.68
CA SER A 116 9.40 15.42 16.20
C SER A 116 8.31 15.78 17.23
N ASP A 117 7.34 14.91 17.47
CA ASP A 117 6.17 15.15 18.33
C ASP A 117 6.30 14.55 19.74
N ASN A 118 7.49 14.05 20.12
CA ASN A 118 7.76 13.40 21.41
C ASN A 118 7.71 14.33 22.64
N SER A 119 7.10 15.52 22.55
CA SER A 119 6.56 16.21 23.72
C SER A 119 5.29 15.48 24.15
N GLY A 120 5.43 14.58 25.14
CA GLY A 120 4.39 13.66 25.56
C GLY A 120 3.07 14.33 25.93
N ASP A 121 2.18 14.46 24.96
CA ASP A 121 0.84 14.94 25.17
C ASP A 121 -0.17 13.80 25.04
N GLN A 122 -0.98 13.73 26.09
CA GLN A 122 -2.13 12.91 26.40
C GLN A 122 -3.24 12.94 25.31
N TRP A 123 -2.93 12.70 24.03
CA TRP A 123 -3.91 12.78 22.94
C TRP A 123 -4.36 11.41 22.44
N THR A 124 -3.48 10.40 22.44
CA THR A 124 -3.82 9.04 21.96
C THR A 124 -4.94 8.36 22.76
N ARG A 125 -5.35 8.90 23.92
CA ARG A 125 -6.45 8.37 24.74
C ARG A 125 -7.76 9.16 24.65
N LYS A 126 -7.78 10.40 24.17
CA LYS A 126 -8.95 11.30 24.32
C LYS A 126 -9.79 11.52 23.04
N CYS A 127 -9.35 11.06 21.87
CA CYS A 127 -10.17 11.12 20.65
C CYS A 127 -11.24 9.99 20.57
N CYS A 128 -11.19 9.01 21.48
CA CYS A 128 -12.07 7.83 21.42
C CYS A 128 -13.22 7.84 22.43
N THR A 129 -13.35 8.84 23.32
CA THR A 129 -14.23 8.68 24.50
C THR A 129 -15.18 9.80 24.88
N ASP A 130 -15.25 10.98 24.23
CA ASP A 130 -16.40 11.83 24.56
C ASP A 130 -16.87 12.86 23.52
N THR A 131 -18.20 12.83 23.36
CA THR A 131 -19.11 13.85 22.82
C THR A 131 -19.22 14.03 21.31
N GLY A 132 -20.13 13.25 20.71
CA GLY A 132 -20.89 13.66 19.52
C GLY A 132 -20.99 12.58 18.45
N MET A 133 -22.06 11.78 18.47
CA MET A 133 -22.51 11.02 17.29
C MET A 133 -22.94 12.00 16.18
N ALA A 134 -21.97 12.51 15.42
CA ALA A 134 -22.16 12.92 14.04
C ALA A 134 -21.66 11.78 13.14
N PRO A 135 -22.24 11.52 11.96
CA PRO A 135 -21.71 10.50 11.07
C PRO A 135 -20.35 11.00 10.57
N MET A 136 -19.28 10.43 11.12
CA MET A 136 -17.88 10.68 10.74
C MET A 136 -17.60 10.04 9.37
N ALA A 137 -18.19 10.61 8.33
CA ALA A 137 -17.92 10.34 6.93
C ALA A 137 -16.85 11.35 6.47
N PRO A 138 -15.77 11.03 5.72
CA PRO A 138 -15.25 9.79 5.13
C PRO A 138 -13.83 9.40 5.63
N GLU A 139 -13.29 10.11 6.61
CA GLU A 139 -11.85 10.07 7.01
C GLU A 139 -11.44 8.78 7.74
N GLN A 140 -12.33 8.17 8.53
CA GLN A 140 -12.12 6.82 9.05
C GLN A 140 -12.21 5.76 7.95
N GLY A 141 -12.70 6.14 6.77
CA GLY A 141 -12.89 5.26 5.62
C GLY A 141 -11.58 4.75 5.06
N ILE A 142 -10.59 5.62 4.81
CA ILE A 142 -9.32 5.22 4.20
C ILE A 142 -8.60 4.23 5.10
N LEU A 143 -8.31 4.58 6.36
CA LEU A 143 -7.66 3.68 7.30
C LEU A 143 -8.39 2.35 7.47
N ARG A 144 -9.73 2.38 7.65
CA ARG A 144 -10.55 1.17 7.77
C ARG A 144 -10.45 0.31 6.51
N ASN A 145 -10.51 0.93 5.33
CA ASN A 145 -10.42 0.23 4.06
C ASN A 145 -9.03 -0.37 3.87
N THR A 146 -7.97 0.35 4.21
CA THR A 146 -6.58 -0.13 4.16
C THR A 146 -6.40 -1.33 5.09
N VAL A 147 -6.89 -1.26 6.33
CA VAL A 147 -6.86 -2.40 7.26
C VAL A 147 -7.64 -3.58 6.70
N ALA A 148 -8.86 -3.36 6.19
CA ALA A 148 -9.67 -4.42 5.60
C ALA A 148 -8.99 -5.08 4.39
N ALA A 149 -8.34 -4.28 3.53
CA ALA A 149 -7.57 -4.74 2.39
C ALA A 149 -6.38 -5.62 2.83
N LEU A 150 -5.62 -5.19 3.84
CA LEU A 150 -4.50 -5.95 4.38
C LEU A 150 -4.95 -7.28 5.01
N VAL A 151 -6.06 -7.27 5.75
CA VAL A 151 -6.67 -8.49 6.32
C VAL A 151 -7.10 -9.44 5.20
N ALA A 152 -7.79 -8.95 4.17
CA ALA A 152 -8.23 -9.76 3.04
C ALA A 152 -7.03 -10.39 2.30
N MET A 153 -5.93 -9.65 2.11
CA MET A 153 -4.70 -10.19 1.51
C MET A 153 -4.05 -11.27 2.37
N ARG A 154 -4.06 -11.08 3.70
CA ARG A 154 -3.56 -12.09 4.64
C ARG A 154 -4.39 -13.37 4.56
N GLU A 155 -5.71 -13.26 4.52
CA GLU A 155 -6.61 -14.41 4.37
C GLU A 155 -6.39 -15.13 3.03
N LEU A 156 -6.32 -14.38 1.93
CA LEU A 156 -6.06 -14.92 0.59
C LEU A 156 -4.75 -15.71 0.50
N ARG A 157 -3.75 -15.34 1.31
CA ARG A 157 -2.43 -15.97 1.37
C ARG A 157 -2.30 -17.03 2.48
N SER A 158 -3.23 -17.05 3.44
CA SER A 158 -3.19 -17.97 4.58
C SER A 158 -3.58 -19.41 4.24
N GLY A 159 -4.22 -19.65 3.09
CA GLY A 159 -4.65 -20.99 2.72
C GLY A 159 -4.99 -21.15 1.24
N SER A 160 -4.40 -22.17 0.63
CA SER A 160 -4.96 -22.82 -0.56
C SER A 160 -5.40 -24.22 -0.16
N SER A 161 -6.56 -24.68 -0.63
CA SER A 161 -7.05 -26.05 -0.39
C SER A 161 -6.10 -27.13 -0.92
N THR A 162 -5.17 -26.75 -1.80
CA THR A 162 -4.03 -27.56 -2.25
C THR A 162 -2.81 -26.65 -2.32
N TYR A 163 -1.80 -26.92 -1.50
CA TYR A 163 -0.50 -26.24 -1.60
C TYR A 163 0.22 -26.71 -2.87
N GLY A 164 0.87 -25.80 -3.57
CA GLY A 164 1.60 -26.10 -4.79
C GLY A 164 2.20 -24.84 -5.42
N HIS A 165 2.97 -25.01 -6.49
CA HIS A 165 3.74 -23.97 -7.17
C HIS A 165 2.98 -22.66 -7.49
N PHE A 166 1.66 -22.74 -7.67
CA PHE A 166 0.83 -21.58 -8.00
C PHE A 166 0.15 -20.93 -6.78
N SER A 167 0.56 -21.30 -5.57
CA SER A 167 0.03 -20.73 -4.33
C SER A 167 0.81 -19.46 -4.03
N LEU A 168 0.12 -18.42 -3.56
CA LEU A 168 0.79 -17.23 -3.09
C LEU A 168 1.52 -17.56 -1.78
N PRO A 169 2.75 -17.05 -1.57
CA PRO A 169 3.42 -17.23 -0.29
C PRO A 169 2.70 -16.48 0.83
N PRO A 170 2.76 -17.01 2.06
CA PRO A 170 2.26 -16.32 3.24
C PRO A 170 2.89 -14.93 3.40
N LEU A 171 2.11 -13.93 3.84
CA LEU A 171 2.70 -12.68 4.31
C LEU A 171 3.57 -12.97 5.53
N ALA A 172 4.83 -12.55 5.52
CA ALA A 172 5.72 -12.68 6.68
C ALA A 172 5.09 -11.97 7.89
N LYS A 173 5.19 -12.59 9.06
CA LYS A 173 4.79 -11.94 10.31
C LYS A 173 5.91 -10.99 10.71
N GLU A 174 5.64 -9.71 10.57
CA GLU A 174 6.39 -8.59 11.15
C GLU A 174 7.85 -8.50 10.72
N THR A 175 8.15 -7.48 9.91
CA THR A 175 9.48 -6.90 9.87
C THR A 175 9.26 -5.42 10.13
N GLU A 176 9.93 -4.90 11.16
CA GLU A 176 9.72 -3.56 11.74
C GLU A 176 10.05 -2.38 10.79
N HIS A 177 10.25 -2.65 9.49
CA HIS A 177 10.44 -1.64 8.45
C HIS A 177 9.75 -2.11 7.16
N GLY A 178 8.57 -1.54 6.87
CA GLY A 178 7.85 -1.72 5.62
C GLY A 178 6.87 -2.90 5.60
N LEU A 179 5.62 -2.64 6.00
CA LEU A 179 4.49 -3.58 5.92
C LEU A 179 4.22 -4.09 4.48
N LEU A 180 4.91 -3.52 3.49
CA LEU A 180 4.76 -3.78 2.06
C LEU A 180 5.89 -4.56 1.40
N LEU A 181 6.97 -4.92 2.11
CA LEU A 181 7.97 -5.84 1.53
C LEU A 181 7.33 -7.19 1.20
N SER A 182 6.30 -7.61 1.92
CA SER A 182 5.60 -8.87 1.65
C SER A 182 4.62 -8.81 0.48
N ILE A 183 4.35 -7.64 -0.12
CA ILE A 183 3.63 -7.52 -1.40
C ILE A 183 4.64 -7.43 -2.58
N GLN A 184 5.93 -7.70 -2.34
CA GLN A 184 6.89 -7.79 -3.43
C GLN A 184 6.52 -8.89 -4.43
N VAL A 185 6.39 -8.44 -5.68
CA VAL A 185 6.20 -9.17 -6.93
C VAL A 185 7.29 -10.24 -7.18
N ALA A 186 8.39 -10.22 -6.42
CA ALA A 186 9.49 -11.19 -6.53
C ALA A 186 9.06 -12.64 -6.23
N ASP A 187 8.07 -12.82 -5.36
CA ASP A 187 7.58 -14.12 -4.94
C ASP A 187 6.83 -14.89 -6.04
N LEU A 188 6.34 -14.19 -7.06
CA LEU A 188 5.68 -14.81 -8.23
C LEU A 188 6.69 -15.20 -9.31
N VAL A 189 7.77 -14.42 -9.46
CA VAL A 189 8.80 -14.65 -10.49
C VAL A 189 9.79 -15.75 -10.06
N GLN A 190 10.11 -15.86 -8.77
CA GLN A 190 11.04 -16.90 -8.29
C GLN A 190 10.48 -18.32 -8.39
N SER A 191 9.14 -18.46 -8.40
CA SER A 191 8.51 -19.75 -8.67
C SER A 191 8.78 -20.17 -10.12
N GLU A 192 8.66 -19.27 -11.10
CA GLU A 192 8.69 -19.62 -12.53
C GLU A 192 10.09 -19.98 -13.09
N ALA A 193 11.17 -19.65 -12.38
CA ALA A 193 12.55 -19.86 -12.88
C ALA A 193 13.08 -21.30 -12.79
N HIS A 194 12.46 -22.21 -12.01
CA HIS A 194 12.99 -23.56 -11.78
C HIS A 194 12.40 -24.64 -12.71
N GLY A 195 11.61 -24.23 -13.70
CA GLY A 195 10.80 -25.13 -14.54
C GLY A 195 11.14 -25.11 -16.04
N ILE A 196 12.32 -24.66 -16.46
CA ILE A 196 12.79 -24.88 -17.84
C ILE A 196 13.13 -26.38 -17.97
N VAL A 197 12.09 -27.20 -18.12
CA VAL A 197 12.23 -28.48 -18.80
C VAL A 197 12.50 -28.14 -20.25
N ARG A 198 13.76 -28.32 -20.64
CA ARG A 198 14.20 -28.36 -22.03
C ARG A 198 13.34 -29.38 -22.76
N VAL A 199 12.42 -28.91 -23.60
CA VAL A 199 11.72 -29.76 -24.57
C VAL A 199 12.43 -29.54 -25.90
N VAL A 200 13.25 -30.55 -26.22
CA VAL A 200 14.13 -30.76 -27.38
C VAL A 200 15.40 -29.90 -27.41
#